data_AF-A0A0T6AHJ4-F1
#
_entry.id   AF-A0A0T6AHJ4-F1
#
_cell.length_a   1.000
_cell.length_b   1.000
_cell.length_c   1.000
_cell.angle_alpha   90.00
_cell.angle_beta   90.00
_cell.angle_gamma   90.00
#
_symmetry.space_group_name_H-M   'P 1'
#
loop_
_entity.id
_entity.type
_entity.pdbx_description
1 polymer ?
#
loop_
_entity_poly.entity_id
_entity_poly.type
_entity_poly.pdbx_seq_one_letter_code
_entity_poly.pdbx_strand_id
1 'polypeptide(L)'
;MKTFHIRTALVILAALALVLPVAFTDAQMKGTIKIATQSPLSGGQAALGEGIKLGTQLAIEQKKGPIEKLGFKVELVPYDD
;
A
#
# COMPACT_ATOMS: atom_id res chain seq x y z
N MET A 1 5.60 -50.61 -20.67
CA MET A 1 5.38 -50.20 -19.26
C MET A 1 5.93 -48.81 -18.94
N LYS A 2 7.19 -48.47 -19.26
CA LYS A 2 7.77 -47.13 -18.98
C LYS A 2 7.01 -45.93 -19.56
N THR A 3 6.47 -46.04 -20.78
CA THR A 3 5.70 -44.95 -21.44
C THR A 3 4.33 -44.69 -20.81
N PHE A 4 3.75 -45.68 -20.13
CA PHE A 4 2.47 -45.56 -19.44
C PHE A 4 2.63 -44.75 -18.15
N HIS A 5 3.71 -45.01 -17.39
CA HIS A 5 4.03 -44.29 -16.16
C HIS A 5 4.39 -42.80 -16.40
N ILE A 6 5.04 -42.50 -17.52
CA ILE A 6 5.37 -41.11 -17.91
C ILE A 6 4.11 -40.32 -18.24
N ARG A 7 3.14 -40.94 -18.94
CA ARG A 7 1.88 -40.30 -19.31
C ARG A 7 0.99 -40.06 -18.08
N THR A 8 0.92 -41.02 -17.17
CA THR A 8 0.17 -40.84 -15.91
C THR A 8 0.81 -39.77 -15.03
N ALA A 9 2.15 -39.68 -14.96
CA ALA A 9 2.84 -38.63 -14.22
C ALA A 9 2.56 -37.22 -14.78
N LEU A 10 2.51 -37.09 -16.12
CA LEU A 10 2.15 -35.83 -16.78
C LEU A 10 0.71 -35.38 -16.50
N VAL A 11 -0.24 -36.33 -16.49
CA VAL A 11 -1.65 -36.04 -16.17
C VAL A 11 -1.81 -35.61 -14.71
N ILE A 12 -1.07 -36.23 -13.78
CA ILE A 12 -1.09 -35.83 -12.36
C ILE A 12 -0.49 -34.44 -12.16
N LEU A 13 0.59 -34.10 -12.88
CA LEU A 13 1.20 -32.77 -12.81
C LEU A 13 0.27 -31.68 -13.37
N ALA A 14 -0.40 -31.97 -14.49
CA ALA A 14 -1.39 -31.07 -15.08
C ALA A 14 -2.64 -30.90 -14.19
N ALA A 15 -3.09 -31.98 -13.55
CA ALA A 15 -4.18 -31.92 -12.58
C ALA A 15 -3.77 -31.11 -11.34
N LEU A 16 -2.54 -31.26 -10.86
CA LEU A 16 -2.03 -30.50 -9.70
C LEU A 16 -1.89 -28.99 -10.01
N ALA A 17 -1.54 -28.63 -11.24
CA ALA A 17 -1.50 -27.24 -11.69
C ALA A 17 -2.89 -26.57 -11.72
N LEU A 18 -3.98 -27.35 -11.90
CA LEU A 18 -5.35 -26.83 -11.86
C LEU A 18 -5.88 -26.56 -10.44
N VAL A 19 -5.25 -27.13 -9.40
CA VAL A 19 -5.69 -26.97 -8.00
C VAL A 19 -4.88 -25.91 -7.26
N LEU A 20 -3.95 -25.22 -7.91
CA LEU A 20 -3.28 -24.06 -7.30
C LEU A 20 -4.24 -22.87 -7.32
N PRO A 21 -4.77 -22.41 -6.17
CA PRO A 21 -5.38 -21.10 -6.11
C PRO A 21 -4.25 -20.09 -6.30
N VAL A 22 -4.07 -19.61 -7.53
CA VAL A 22 -3.30 -18.41 -7.84
C VAL A 22 -4.14 -17.23 -7.33
N ALA A 23 -4.27 -17.12 -6.01
CA ALA A 23 -4.75 -15.90 -5.37
C ALA A 23 -3.57 -14.93 -5.28
N PHE A 24 -3.05 -14.52 -6.44
CA PHE A 24 -2.37 -13.24 -6.54
C PHE A 24 -3.47 -12.19 -6.51
N THR A 25 -3.97 -11.89 -5.31
CA THR A 25 -4.59 -10.61 -5.08
C THR A 25 -3.44 -9.62 -5.09
N ASP A 26 -3.11 -9.08 -6.26
CA ASP A 26 -2.46 -7.78 -6.31
C ASP A 26 -3.32 -6.90 -5.41
N ALA A 27 -2.74 -6.46 -4.29
CA ALA A 27 -3.31 -5.40 -3.49
C ALA A 27 -3.27 -4.16 -4.38
N GLN A 28 -4.22 -4.06 -5.31
CA GLN A 28 -4.32 -2.97 -6.24
C GLN A 28 -4.61 -1.75 -5.39
N MET A 29 -3.57 -0.94 -5.19
CA MET A 29 -3.68 0.31 -4.44
C MET A 29 -4.81 1.12 -5.08
N LYS A 30 -5.90 1.34 -4.34
CA LYS A 30 -7.10 2.06 -4.77
C LYS A 30 -6.82 3.54 -5.08
N GLY A 31 -5.69 4.05 -4.60
CA GLY A 31 -5.22 5.40 -4.89
C GLY A 31 -4.42 5.99 -3.71
N THR A 32 -4.07 7.26 -3.85
CA THR A 32 -3.40 8.04 -2.81
C THR A 32 -4.35 9.10 -2.27
N ILE A 33 -4.59 9.08 -0.97
CA ILE A 33 -5.28 10.13 -0.23
C ILE A 33 -4.23 11.17 0.14
N LYS A 34 -4.38 12.37 -0.45
CA LYS A 34 -3.52 13.53 -0.15
C LYS A 34 -4.18 14.37 0.94
N ILE A 35 -3.49 14.53 2.06
CA ILE A 35 -3.92 15.38 3.16
C ILE A 35 -3.17 16.70 3.03
N ALA A 36 -3.88 17.76 2.69
CA ALA A 36 -3.31 19.10 2.59
C ALA A 36 -3.27 19.78 3.97
N THR A 37 -2.14 20.38 4.34
CA THR A 37 -2.05 21.28 5.50
C THR A 37 -1.67 22.66 5.04
N GLN A 38 -2.28 23.68 5.62
CA GLN A 38 -1.90 25.07 5.41
C GLN A 38 -1.41 25.61 6.76
N SER A 39 -0.20 26.15 6.78
CA SER A 39 0.44 26.65 7.99
C SER A 39 1.55 27.64 7.61
N PRO A 40 1.91 28.59 8.47
CA PRO A 40 3.01 29.51 8.21
C PRO A 40 4.34 28.77 8.28
N LEU A 41 4.82 28.31 7.11
CA LEU A 41 6.09 27.60 6.95
C LEU A 41 7.26 28.56 6.69
N SER A 42 6.95 29.86 6.57
CA SER A 42 7.93 30.93 6.41
C SER A 42 7.64 32.10 7.37
N GLY A 43 8.49 33.14 7.30
CA GLY A 43 8.35 34.35 8.12
C GLY A 43 8.55 34.13 9.63
N GLY A 44 8.06 35.08 10.43
CA GLY A 44 8.29 35.11 11.88
C GLY A 44 7.59 33.99 12.67
N GLN A 45 6.65 33.27 12.05
CA GLN A 45 5.89 32.18 12.67
C GLN A 45 6.25 30.79 12.11
N ALA A 46 7.32 30.69 11.31
CA ALA A 46 7.77 29.44 10.70
C ALA A 46 7.89 28.28 11.71
N ALA A 47 8.43 28.54 12.91
CA ALA A 47 8.57 27.51 13.94
C ALA A 47 7.23 26.90 14.39
N LEU A 48 6.16 27.70 14.43
CA LEU A 48 4.81 27.24 14.75
C LEU A 48 4.26 26.38 13.61
N GLY A 49 4.37 26.84 12.36
CA GLY A 49 3.88 26.08 11.22
C GLY A 49 4.66 24.79 10.99
N GLU A 50 5.97 24.79 11.23
CA GLU A 50 6.77 23.56 11.26
C GLU A 50 6.27 22.57 12.32
N GLY A 51 5.91 23.05 13.51
CA GLY A 51 5.29 22.23 14.54
C GLY A 51 3.97 21.59 14.08
N ILE A 52 3.12 22.35 13.38
CA ILE A 52 1.86 21.85 12.80
C ILE A 52 2.14 20.78 11.74
N LYS A 53 3.05 21.04 10.80
CA LYS A 53 3.47 20.10 9.75
C LYS A 53 3.97 18.79 10.36
N LEU A 54 4.89 18.87 11.32
CA LEU A 54 5.51 17.70 11.95
C LEU A 54 4.50 16.91 12.80
N GLY A 55 3.64 17.60 13.56
CA GLY A 55 2.56 16.95 14.32
C GLY A 55 1.56 16.23 13.40
N THR A 56 1.23 16.83 12.27
CA THR A 56 0.34 16.20 11.27
C THR A 56 1.01 14.99 10.63
N GLN A 57 2.29 15.11 10.25
CA GLN A 57 3.06 14.00 9.71
C GLN A 57 3.09 12.81 10.68
N LEU A 58 3.38 13.07 11.96
CA LEU A 58 3.38 12.04 12.99
C LEU A 58 2.01 11.37 13.16
N ALA A 59 0.93 12.15 13.16
CA ALA A 59 -0.43 11.62 13.27
C ALA A 59 -0.79 10.71 12.07
N ILE A 60 -0.37 11.07 10.86
CA ILE A 60 -0.55 10.25 9.66
C ILE A 60 0.23 8.94 9.79
N GLU A 61 1.50 9.01 10.18
CA GLU A 61 2.33 7.81 10.35
C GLU A 61 1.74 6.84 11.38
N GLN A 62 1.20 7.36 12.48
CA GLN A 62 0.56 6.54 13.52
C GLN A 62 -0.80 5.96 13.11
N LYS A 63 -1.55 6.65 12.23
CA LYS A 63 -2.96 6.32 11.92
C LYS A 63 -3.21 5.79 10.52
N LYS A 64 -2.22 5.75 9.63
CA LYS A 64 -2.39 5.29 8.24
C LYS A 64 -2.63 3.79 8.09
N GLY A 65 -2.29 2.97 9.09
CA GLY A 65 -2.36 1.50 9.00
C GLY A 65 -3.73 0.93 8.56
N PRO A 66 -4.86 1.35 9.15
CA PRO A 66 -6.19 0.93 8.69
C PRO A 66 -6.50 1.37 7.25
N ILE A 67 -6.02 2.54 6.84
CA ILE A 67 -6.23 3.10 5.50
C ILE A 67 -5.39 2.33 4.46
N GLU A 68 -4.15 1.99 4.80
CA GLU A 68 -3.27 1.15 3.98
C GLU A 68 -3.83 -0.28 3.82
N LYS A 69 -4.45 -0.84 4.88
CA LYS A 69 -5.17 -2.14 4.79
C LYS A 69 -6.38 -2.12 3.85
N LEU A 70 -7.01 -0.95 3.69
CA LEU A 70 -8.10 -0.75 2.72
C LEU A 70 -7.58 -0.57 1.28
N GLY A 71 -6.26 -0.56 1.09
CA GLY A 71 -5.58 -0.41 -0.19
C GLY A 71 -5.30 1.04 -0.59
N PHE A 72 -5.35 2.00 0.33
CA PHE A 72 -5.04 3.41 0.02
C PHE A 72 -3.66 3.82 0.57
N LYS A 73 -2.92 4.62 -0.18
CA LYS A 73 -1.76 5.34 0.37
C LYS A 73 -2.22 6.63 1.02
N VAL A 74 -1.54 7.07 2.07
CA VAL A 74 -1.77 8.39 2.68
C VAL A 74 -0.49 9.22 2.54
N GLU A 75 -0.62 10.42 2.02
CA GLU A 75 0.48 11.36 1.80
C GLU A 75 0.13 12.73 2.37
N LEU A 76 1.09 13.34 3.06
CA LEU A 76 0.97 14.71 3.54
C LEU A 76 1.43 15.70 2.46
N VAL A 77 0.64 16.72 2.19
CA VAL A 77 0.98 17.81 1.27
C VAL A 77 0.95 19.14 2.03
N PRO A 78 2.09 19.64 2.50
CA PRO A 78 2.14 20.91 3.22
C PRO A 78 2.16 22.09 2.25
N TYR A 79 1.43 23.15 2.59
CA TYR A 79 1.37 24.43 1.91
C TYR A 79 1.69 25.57 2.88
N ASP A 80 2.45 26.55 2.40
CA ASP A 80 2.68 27.82 3.08
C ASP A 80 1.47 28.76 2.86
N ASP A 81 1.20 29.66 3.81
CA ASP A 81 0.07 30.61 3.78
C ASP A 81 0.43 32.05 3.41
#